data_AF-A0AAX3B9D7-F1
#
_entry.id   AF-A0AAX3B9D7-F1
#
_cell.length_a   1.000
_cell.length_b   1.000
_cell.length_c   1.000
_cell.angle_alpha   90.00
_cell.angle_beta   90.00
_cell.angle_gamma   90.00
#
_symmetry.space_group_name_H-M   'P 1'
#
loop_
_entity.id
_entity.type
_entity.pdbx_description
1 polymer ?
#
loop_
_entity_poly.entity_id
_entity_poly.type
_entity_poly.pdbx_seq_one_letter_code
_entity_poly.pdbx_strand_id
1 'polypeptide(L)'
;MLNKNDCIKNTRNIIKQVILGSNLISISWVLFNLNKYSFLSQINKIPIINSNLWLFWHLPLFFLGFFLNINYVILFCFVYIFIECSFYSMSSYLAAYEYLKSNYNFFISDRFVFVISNITFGSFIPNLFVLISCMLNHRYVNKKRIFIFGFFSIVLQSSSRILNGYLNYWDIIKINFCRYNYIYSDRFINIFFCFFNIIPIIINNVINCLLFGILYKKIQNIYQELM
;
A
#
# COMPACT_ATOMS: atom_id res chain seq x y z
N MET A 1 -28.36 -28.09 20.06
CA MET A 1 -28.34 -28.24 18.59
C MET A 1 -28.62 -26.87 17.98
N LEU A 2 -27.67 -26.29 17.24
CA LEU A 2 -27.93 -25.05 16.50
C LEU A 2 -29.05 -25.32 15.49
N ASN A 3 -30.07 -24.46 15.48
CA ASN A 3 -31.22 -24.59 14.61
C ASN A 3 -30.74 -24.63 13.14
N LYS A 4 -31.20 -25.61 12.35
CA LYS A 4 -30.69 -25.86 10.98
C LYS A 4 -30.75 -24.60 10.10
N ASN A 5 -31.74 -23.75 10.33
CA ASN A 5 -31.93 -22.46 9.66
C ASN A 5 -30.86 -21.41 10.04
N ASP A 6 -30.41 -21.39 11.29
CA ASP A 6 -29.36 -20.48 11.75
C ASP A 6 -27.99 -20.88 11.17
N CYS A 7 -27.75 -22.19 11.06
CA CYS A 7 -26.55 -22.72 10.40
C CYS A 7 -26.49 -22.27 8.93
N ILE A 8 -27.56 -22.47 8.15
CA ILE A 8 -27.63 -22.08 6.73
C ILE A 8 -27.46 -20.56 6.55
N LYS A 9 -28.13 -19.76 7.40
CA LYS A 9 -28.01 -18.30 7.36
C LYS A 9 -26.58 -17.83 7.66
N ASN A 10 -25.92 -18.46 8.63
CA ASN A 10 -24.53 -18.15 8.95
C ASN A 10 -23.59 -18.52 7.80
N THR A 11 -23.72 -19.73 7.23
CA THR A 11 -22.91 -20.17 6.08
C THR A 11 -23.07 -19.23 4.88
N ARG A 12 -24.30 -18.79 4.58
CA ARG A 12 -24.55 -17.84 3.47
C ARG A 12 -23.85 -16.51 3.71
N ASN A 13 -23.83 -16.00 4.94
CA ASN A 13 -23.15 -14.76 5.28
C ASN A 13 -21.62 -14.90 5.16
N ILE A 14 -21.06 -16.03 5.61
CA ILE A 14 -19.63 -16.34 5.44
C ILE A 14 -19.25 -16.33 3.95
N ILE A 15 -20.00 -17.06 3.12
CA ILE A 15 -19.75 -17.15 1.67
C ILE A 15 -19.81 -15.76 1.01
N LYS A 16 -20.81 -14.94 1.35
CA LYS A 16 -20.92 -13.57 0.83
C LYS A 16 -19.67 -12.74 1.15
N GLN A 17 -19.16 -12.80 2.38
CA GLN A 17 -17.96 -12.05 2.78
C GLN A 17 -16.71 -12.55 2.06
N VAL A 18 -16.56 -13.86 1.89
CA VAL A 18 -15.44 -14.46 1.15
C VAL A 18 -15.46 -14.06 -0.32
N ILE A 19 -16.62 -14.16 -0.98
CA ILE A 19 -16.76 -13.77 -2.40
C ILE A 19 -16.44 -12.27 -2.57
N LEU A 20 -17.01 -11.42 -1.73
CA LEU A 20 -16.82 -9.98 -1.84
C LEU A 20 -15.37 -9.58 -1.58
N GLY A 21 -14.73 -10.13 -0.55
CA GLY A 21 -13.31 -9.86 -0.28
C GLY A 21 -12.38 -10.36 -1.39
N SER A 22 -12.65 -11.56 -1.93
CA SER A 22 -11.89 -12.11 -3.06
C SER A 22 -12.02 -11.25 -4.32
N ASN A 23 -13.23 -10.77 -4.62
CA ASN A 23 -13.46 -9.85 -5.73
C ASN A 23 -12.69 -8.54 -5.57
N LEU A 24 -12.69 -7.94 -4.37
CA LEU A 24 -11.98 -6.68 -4.12
C LEU A 24 -10.46 -6.83 -4.25
N ILE A 25 -9.87 -7.92 -3.75
CA ILE A 25 -8.45 -8.24 -3.99
C ILE A 25 -8.19 -8.43 -5.48
N SER A 26 -9.06 -9.17 -6.17
CA SER A 26 -8.88 -9.45 -7.61
C SER A 26 -8.92 -8.16 -8.43
N ILE A 27 -9.85 -7.25 -8.13
CA ILE A 27 -9.92 -5.92 -8.76
C ILE A 27 -8.65 -5.12 -8.48
N SER A 28 -8.19 -5.09 -7.22
CA SER A 28 -6.92 -4.45 -6.84
C SER A 28 -5.77 -5.00 -7.68
N TRP A 29 -5.67 -6.33 -7.82
CA TRP A 29 -4.63 -6.98 -8.59
C TRP A 29 -4.69 -6.69 -10.10
N VAL A 30 -5.89 -6.67 -10.69
CA VAL A 30 -6.07 -6.30 -12.10
C VAL A 30 -5.65 -4.85 -12.33
N LEU A 31 -6.09 -3.92 -11.47
CA LEU A 31 -5.72 -2.52 -11.54
C LEU A 31 -4.20 -2.32 -11.40
N PHE A 32 -3.56 -3.09 -10.52
CA PHE A 32 -2.11 -3.07 -10.37
C PHE A 32 -1.40 -3.49 -11.68
N ASN A 33 -1.83 -4.59 -12.30
CA ASN A 33 -1.25 -5.05 -13.57
C ASN A 33 -1.48 -4.06 -14.72
N LEU A 34 -2.64 -3.40 -14.75
CA LEU A 34 -2.89 -2.31 -15.69
C LEU A 34 -1.86 -1.19 -15.50
N ASN A 35 -1.56 -0.78 -14.26
CA ASN A 35 -0.51 0.22 -14.04
C ASN A 35 0.88 -0.25 -14.47
N LYS A 36 1.19 -1.55 -14.33
CA LYS A 36 2.51 -2.09 -14.67
C LYS A 36 2.76 -2.21 -16.17
N TYR A 37 1.74 -2.63 -16.93
CA TYR A 37 1.91 -3.04 -18.33
C TYR A 37 1.24 -2.11 -19.35
N SER A 38 0.49 -1.09 -18.93
CA SER A 38 -0.16 -0.15 -19.85
C SER A 38 0.55 1.20 -19.95
N PHE A 39 0.10 2.04 -20.90
CA PHE A 39 0.51 3.44 -21.03
C PHE A 39 0.34 4.26 -19.74
N LEU A 40 -0.57 3.85 -18.83
CA LEU A 40 -0.67 4.47 -17.50
C LEU A 40 0.64 4.39 -16.71
N SER A 41 1.48 3.37 -16.95
CA SER A 41 2.80 3.24 -16.30
C SER A 41 3.72 4.44 -16.55
N GLN A 42 3.53 5.15 -17.66
CA GLN A 42 4.37 6.29 -18.06
C GLN A 42 3.79 7.61 -17.51
N ILE A 43 2.47 7.77 -17.53
CA ILE A 43 1.80 8.99 -17.06
C ILE A 43 1.72 9.04 -15.53
N ASN A 44 1.51 7.89 -14.89
CA ASN A 44 1.28 7.80 -13.45
C ASN A 44 2.59 7.82 -12.64
N LYS A 45 3.55 8.65 -13.04
CA LYS A 45 4.86 8.73 -12.40
C LYS A 45 5.22 10.16 -12.03
N ILE A 46 5.94 10.28 -10.91
CA ILE A 46 6.55 11.55 -10.50
C ILE A 46 7.84 11.71 -11.32
N PRO A 47 7.98 12.77 -12.15
CA PRO A 47 9.07 12.90 -13.12
C PRO A 47 10.46 12.80 -12.50
N ILE A 48 10.62 13.27 -11.27
CA ILE A 48 11.92 13.36 -10.58
C ILE A 48 12.30 12.02 -9.94
N ILE A 49 11.32 11.25 -9.45
CA ILE A 49 11.54 10.09 -8.57
C ILE A 49 11.27 8.77 -9.32
N ASN A 50 10.60 8.84 -10.46
CA ASN A 50 10.13 7.68 -11.22
C ASN A 50 9.22 6.73 -10.39
N SER A 51 8.69 7.22 -9.25
CA SER A 51 7.74 6.54 -8.38
C SER A 51 6.31 6.78 -8.85
N ASN A 52 5.41 5.83 -8.59
CA ASN A 52 4.00 6.01 -8.95
C ASN A 52 3.38 7.21 -8.20
N LEU A 53 2.69 8.08 -8.92
CA LEU A 53 2.03 9.26 -8.34
C LEU A 53 0.74 8.87 -7.61
N TRP A 54 -0.03 7.95 -8.18
CA TRP A 54 -1.29 7.46 -7.61
C TRP A 54 -1.38 5.93 -7.70
N LEU A 55 -1.42 5.27 -6.54
CA LEU A 55 -1.66 3.84 -6.38
C LEU A 55 -3.17 3.57 -6.39
N PHE A 56 -3.81 3.75 -7.56
CA PHE A 56 -5.26 3.61 -7.71
C PHE A 56 -5.77 2.20 -7.40
N TRP A 57 -4.91 1.18 -7.52
CA TRP A 57 -5.23 -0.19 -7.12
C TRP A 57 -5.38 -0.38 -5.61
N HIS A 58 -5.00 0.61 -4.78
CA HIS A 58 -5.30 0.56 -3.34
C HIS A 58 -6.75 0.96 -3.02
N LEU A 59 -7.46 1.63 -3.92
CA LEU A 59 -8.82 2.09 -3.69
C LEU A 59 -9.81 0.93 -3.38
N PRO A 60 -9.81 -0.21 -4.11
CA PRO A 60 -10.63 -1.38 -3.73
C PRO A 60 -10.37 -1.88 -2.31
N LEU A 61 -9.15 -1.72 -1.78
CA LEU A 61 -8.82 -2.19 -0.44
C LEU A 61 -9.49 -1.36 0.66
N PHE A 62 -9.87 -0.10 0.38
CA PHE A 62 -10.64 0.72 1.32
C PHE A 62 -12.03 0.12 1.52
N PHE A 63 -12.57 -0.52 0.47
CA PHE A 63 -13.88 -1.17 0.53
C PHE A 63 -13.86 -2.49 1.28
N LEU A 64 -12.69 -3.11 1.52
CA LEU A 64 -12.59 -4.29 2.39
C LEU A 64 -13.10 -3.95 3.80
N GLY A 65 -12.54 -2.92 4.45
CA GLY A 65 -13.00 -2.48 5.76
C GLY A 65 -14.39 -1.84 5.78
N PHE A 66 -14.86 -1.35 4.63
CA PHE A 66 -16.22 -0.83 4.49
C PHE A 66 -17.28 -1.94 4.57
N PHE A 67 -17.08 -3.05 3.86
CA PHE A 67 -18.07 -4.13 3.74
C PHE A 67 -17.86 -5.28 4.72
N LEU A 68 -16.60 -5.62 5.03
CA LEU A 68 -16.26 -6.85 5.73
C LEU A 68 -16.13 -6.63 7.25
N ASN A 69 -16.33 -7.71 8.00
CA ASN A 69 -15.99 -7.75 9.42
C ASN A 69 -14.47 -7.85 9.60
N ILE A 70 -13.96 -7.42 10.76
CA ILE A 70 -12.52 -7.35 11.04
C ILE A 70 -11.78 -8.67 10.78
N ASN A 71 -12.38 -9.82 11.10
CA ASN A 71 -11.77 -11.13 10.86
C ASN A 71 -11.45 -11.38 9.39
N TYR A 72 -12.36 -10.97 8.49
CA TYR A 72 -12.17 -11.13 7.05
C TYR A 72 -11.26 -10.04 6.49
N VAL A 73 -11.27 -8.82 7.05
CA VAL A 73 -10.28 -7.79 6.72
C VAL A 73 -8.87 -8.28 7.03
N ILE A 74 -8.67 -8.92 8.18
CA ILE A 74 -7.37 -9.53 8.54
C ILE A 74 -6.97 -10.62 7.54
N LEU A 75 -7.88 -11.56 7.25
CA LEU A 75 -7.63 -12.63 6.28
C LEU A 75 -7.21 -12.06 4.91
N PHE A 76 -8.02 -11.15 4.37
CA PHE A 76 -7.77 -10.59 3.04
C PHE A 76 -6.60 -9.60 3.02
N CYS A 77 -6.26 -8.96 4.15
CA CYS A 77 -5.02 -8.20 4.28
C CYS A 77 -3.80 -9.11 4.06
N PHE A 78 -3.75 -10.27 4.72
CA PHE A 78 -2.64 -11.21 4.54
C PHE A 78 -2.60 -11.82 3.14
N VAL A 79 -3.77 -12.15 2.56
CA VAL A 79 -3.83 -12.64 1.16
C VAL A 79 -3.29 -11.57 0.20
N TYR A 80 -3.70 -10.32 0.36
CA TYR A 80 -3.21 -9.22 -0.49
C TYR A 80 -1.70 -9.03 -0.35
N ILE A 81 -1.19 -8.98 0.88
CA ILE A 81 0.25 -8.82 1.15
C ILE A 81 1.04 -9.99 0.57
N PHE A 82 0.54 -11.22 0.70
CA PHE A 82 1.20 -12.39 0.13
C PHE A 82 1.32 -12.29 -1.40
N ILE A 83 0.23 -11.90 -2.08
CA ILE A 83 0.23 -11.72 -3.55
C ILE A 83 1.20 -10.60 -3.94
N GLU A 84 1.13 -9.44 -3.29
CA GLU A 84 1.97 -8.29 -3.61
C GLU A 84 3.46 -8.60 -3.40
N CYS A 85 3.83 -9.16 -2.24
CA CYS A 85 5.21 -9.53 -1.96
C CYS A 85 5.75 -10.58 -2.94
N SER A 86 4.98 -11.63 -3.23
CA SER A 86 5.43 -12.77 -4.04
C SER A 86 5.57 -12.41 -5.52
N PHE A 87 4.59 -11.71 -6.08
CA PHE A 87 4.52 -11.49 -7.53
C PHE A 87 5.08 -10.13 -7.97
N TYR A 88 5.20 -9.17 -7.05
CA TYR A 88 5.67 -7.83 -7.40
C TYR A 88 6.95 -7.47 -6.66
N SER A 89 6.89 -7.40 -5.34
CA SER A 89 7.92 -6.73 -4.55
C SER A 89 9.23 -7.51 -4.57
N MET A 90 9.18 -8.83 -4.37
CA MET A 90 10.37 -9.69 -4.40
C MET A 90 11.15 -9.53 -5.71
N SER A 91 10.48 -9.70 -6.85
CA SER A 91 11.11 -9.57 -8.18
C SER A 91 11.70 -8.18 -8.42
N SER A 92 10.99 -7.13 -8.00
CA SER A 92 11.41 -5.74 -8.22
C SER A 92 12.60 -5.36 -7.34
N TYR A 93 12.61 -5.80 -6.08
CA TYR A 93 13.72 -5.57 -5.17
C TYR A 93 14.96 -6.38 -5.53
N LEU A 94 14.78 -7.60 -6.06
CA LEU A 94 15.88 -8.36 -6.63
C LEU A 94 16.49 -7.64 -7.84
N ALA A 95 15.67 -7.14 -8.78
CA ALA A 95 16.16 -6.38 -9.91
C ALA A 95 16.88 -5.09 -9.47
N ALA A 96 16.34 -4.38 -8.48
CA ALA A 96 16.96 -3.20 -7.90
C ALA A 96 18.32 -3.53 -7.26
N TYR A 97 18.41 -4.64 -6.52
CA TYR A 97 19.66 -5.10 -5.92
C TYR A 97 20.74 -5.34 -6.99
N GLU A 98 20.42 -6.10 -8.05
CA GLU A 98 21.38 -6.40 -9.12
C GLU A 98 21.82 -5.13 -9.85
N TYR A 99 20.89 -4.20 -10.12
CA TYR A 99 21.22 -2.89 -10.71
C TYR A 99 22.15 -2.07 -9.82
N LEU A 100 21.91 -2.06 -8.51
CA LEU A 100 22.75 -1.31 -7.57
C LEU A 100 24.13 -1.94 -7.46
N LYS A 101 24.20 -3.26 -7.36
CA LYS A 101 25.45 -4.01 -7.31
C LYS A 101 26.30 -3.81 -8.57
N SER A 102 25.68 -3.75 -9.75
CA SER A 102 26.41 -3.56 -11.02
C SER A 102 26.93 -2.13 -11.21
N ASN A 103 26.23 -1.13 -10.68
CA ASN A 103 26.55 0.29 -10.91
C ASN A 103 27.33 0.96 -9.76
N TYR A 104 27.34 0.36 -8.57
CA TYR A 104 27.98 0.91 -7.38
C TYR A 104 28.94 -0.10 -6.76
N ASN A 105 30.25 0.12 -6.95
CA ASN A 105 31.32 -0.76 -6.45
C ASN A 105 31.35 -0.96 -4.92
N PHE A 106 30.71 -0.06 -4.16
CA PHE A 106 30.66 -0.07 -2.69
C PHE A 106 29.27 -0.46 -2.15
N PHE A 107 28.41 -1.05 -2.98
CA PHE A 107 27.14 -1.59 -2.50
C PHE A 107 27.38 -2.88 -1.71
N ILE A 108 27.58 -2.72 -0.40
CA ILE A 108 28.03 -3.77 0.52
C ILE A 108 26.86 -4.57 1.11
N SER A 109 25.61 -4.14 0.87
CA SER A 109 24.46 -4.82 1.46
C SER A 109 24.38 -6.29 0.98
N ASP A 110 24.25 -7.18 1.95
CA ASP A 110 23.95 -8.57 1.67
C ASP A 110 22.60 -8.67 0.95
N ARG A 111 22.52 -9.51 -0.09
CA ARG A 111 21.34 -9.64 -0.94
C ARG A 111 20.10 -10.04 -0.14
N PHE A 112 20.25 -10.98 0.79
CA PHE A 112 19.14 -11.46 1.60
C PHE A 112 18.66 -10.36 2.55
N VAL A 113 19.59 -9.68 3.22
CA VAL A 113 19.25 -8.55 4.11
C VAL A 113 18.54 -7.43 3.36
N PHE A 114 19.06 -7.01 2.19
CA PHE A 114 18.46 -5.96 1.36
C PHE A 114 17.04 -6.32 0.91
N VAL A 115 16.83 -7.56 0.49
CA VAL A 115 15.52 -8.01 0.01
C VAL A 115 14.52 -8.09 1.16
N ILE A 116 14.91 -8.65 2.30
CA ILE A 116 14.02 -8.77 3.46
C ILE A 116 13.64 -7.40 3.99
N SER A 117 14.61 -6.50 4.20
CA SER A 117 14.32 -5.15 4.68
C SER A 117 13.39 -4.40 3.73
N ASN A 118 13.60 -4.51 2.41
CA ASN A 118 12.69 -3.92 1.42
C ASN A 118 11.30 -4.58 1.43
N ILE A 119 11.19 -5.90 1.60
CA ILE A 119 9.88 -6.55 1.75
C ILE A 119 9.18 -6.06 3.01
N THR A 120 9.87 -6.03 4.14
CA THR A 120 9.28 -5.66 5.44
C THR A 120 8.86 -4.19 5.45
N PHE A 121 9.77 -3.27 5.16
CA PHE A 121 9.54 -1.82 5.28
C PHE A 121 9.02 -1.18 3.99
N GLY A 122 9.24 -1.82 2.84
CA GLY A 122 8.75 -1.36 1.54
C GLY A 122 7.39 -1.93 1.15
N SER A 123 6.99 -3.10 1.65
CA SER A 123 5.73 -3.74 1.20
C SER A 123 4.83 -4.17 2.34
N PHE A 124 5.31 -4.98 3.27
CA PHE A 124 4.51 -5.56 4.35
C PHE A 124 3.91 -4.49 5.27
N ILE A 125 4.75 -3.71 5.97
CA ILE A 125 4.30 -2.71 6.95
C ILE A 125 3.40 -1.64 6.30
N PRO A 126 3.75 -1.05 5.13
CA PRO A 126 2.90 -0.07 4.48
C PRO A 126 1.49 -0.61 4.17
N ASN A 127 1.39 -1.89 3.75
CA ASN A 127 0.14 -2.52 3.38
C ASN A 127 -0.74 -2.93 4.58
N LEU A 128 -0.23 -2.84 5.81
CA LEU A 128 -1.06 -3.01 7.02
C LEU A 128 -2.09 -1.89 7.20
N PHE A 129 -2.04 -0.81 6.41
CA PHE A 129 -3.10 0.20 6.36
C PHE A 129 -4.48 -0.42 6.07
N VAL A 130 -4.52 -1.56 5.36
CA VAL A 130 -5.74 -2.31 5.08
C VAL A 130 -6.46 -2.73 6.38
N LEU A 131 -5.72 -3.02 7.46
CA LEU A 131 -6.33 -3.31 8.76
C LEU A 131 -7.03 -2.08 9.34
N ILE A 132 -6.44 -0.89 9.16
CA ILE A 132 -7.01 0.39 9.61
C ILE A 132 -8.29 0.73 8.82
N SER A 133 -8.47 0.15 7.62
CA SER A 133 -9.69 0.38 6.81
C SER A 133 -10.97 -0.04 7.52
N CYS A 134 -10.92 -0.88 8.57
CA CYS A 134 -12.09 -1.21 9.39
C CYS A 134 -12.78 0.02 10.02
N MET A 135 -12.05 1.14 10.17
CA MET A 135 -12.64 2.43 10.59
C MET A 135 -13.69 2.95 9.61
N LEU A 136 -13.63 2.51 8.35
CA LEU A 136 -14.53 2.89 7.26
C LEU A 136 -15.78 2.00 7.18
N ASN A 137 -16.09 1.17 8.17
CA ASN A 137 -17.26 0.30 8.15
C ASN A 137 -18.54 1.07 7.77
N HIS A 138 -19.30 0.53 6.80
CA HIS A 138 -20.50 1.15 6.23
C HIS A 138 -21.53 1.60 7.28
N ARG A 139 -21.58 0.96 8.45
CA ARG A 139 -22.53 1.33 9.52
C ARG A 139 -22.22 2.67 10.19
N TYR A 140 -20.95 3.08 10.20
CA TYR A 140 -20.49 4.21 11.02
C TYR A 140 -19.62 5.21 10.27
N VAL A 141 -19.32 4.95 9.00
CA VAL A 141 -18.46 5.79 8.17
C VAL A 141 -19.02 7.21 8.04
N ASN A 142 -18.13 8.19 8.15
CA ASN A 142 -18.43 9.58 7.91
C ASN A 142 -17.16 10.31 7.47
N LYS A 143 -17.29 11.58 7.05
CA LYS A 143 -16.14 12.39 6.58
C LYS A 143 -15.00 12.46 7.60
N LYS A 144 -15.31 12.54 8.90
CA LYS A 144 -14.31 12.58 9.98
C LYS A 144 -13.51 11.28 10.06
N ARG A 145 -14.17 10.12 10.00
CA ARG A 145 -13.51 8.80 10.01
C ARG A 145 -12.67 8.58 8.76
N ILE A 146 -13.13 9.03 7.58
CA ILE A 146 -12.34 8.97 6.33
C ILE A 146 -11.05 9.79 6.48
N PHE A 147 -11.15 11.00 7.03
CA PHE A 147 -9.97 11.83 7.30
C PHE A 147 -9.00 11.17 8.29
N ILE A 148 -9.50 10.65 9.41
CA ILE A 148 -8.68 9.97 10.42
C ILE A 148 -7.99 8.73 9.83
N PHE A 149 -8.72 7.92 9.06
CA PHE A 149 -8.16 6.78 8.34
C PHE A 149 -7.05 7.20 7.36
N GLY A 150 -7.27 8.26 6.57
CA GLY A 150 -6.28 8.80 5.65
C GLY A 150 -5.02 9.27 6.38
N PHE A 151 -5.19 10.01 7.49
CA PHE A 151 -4.09 10.47 8.33
C PHE A 151 -3.25 9.29 8.86
N PHE A 152 -3.87 8.29 9.47
CA PHE A 152 -3.14 7.13 9.99
C PHE A 152 -2.49 6.30 8.88
N SER A 153 -3.14 6.16 7.72
CA SER A 153 -2.55 5.49 6.56
C SER A 153 -1.29 6.19 6.06
N ILE A 154 -1.32 7.53 5.99
CA ILE A 154 -0.15 8.34 5.62
C ILE A 154 0.97 8.16 6.63
N VAL A 155 0.68 8.26 7.94
CA VAL A 155 1.70 8.13 9.00
C VAL A 155 2.35 6.73 8.97
N LEU A 156 1.55 5.68 8.85
CA LEU A 156 2.04 4.30 8.79
C LEU A 156 2.92 4.07 7.55
N GLN A 157 2.41 4.42 6.37
CA GLN A 157 3.14 4.19 5.12
C GLN A 157 4.41 5.05 5.06
N SER A 158 4.35 6.31 5.50
CA SER A 158 5.48 7.22 5.49
C SER A 158 6.59 6.78 6.42
N SER A 159 6.27 6.44 7.67
CA SER A 159 7.27 5.98 8.65
C SER A 159 8.00 4.73 8.14
N SER A 160 7.27 3.78 7.59
CA SER A 160 7.85 2.57 7.01
C SER A 160 8.74 2.85 5.79
N ARG A 161 8.32 3.72 4.87
CA ARG A 161 9.10 4.05 3.66
C ARG A 161 10.36 4.86 3.96
N ILE A 162 10.32 5.73 4.97
CA ILE A 162 11.50 6.46 5.47
C ILE A 162 12.50 5.45 6.04
N LEU A 163 12.06 4.53 6.89
CA LEU A 163 12.91 3.46 7.43
C LEU A 163 13.50 2.60 6.31
N ASN A 164 12.71 2.25 5.29
CA ASN A 164 13.20 1.51 4.13
C ASN A 164 14.29 2.28 3.37
N GLY A 165 14.05 3.56 3.09
CA GLY A 165 15.01 4.45 2.43
C GLY A 165 16.33 4.52 3.19
N TYR A 166 16.25 4.71 4.50
CA TYR A 166 17.40 4.81 5.39
C TYR A 166 18.19 3.48 5.48
N LEU A 167 17.51 2.34 5.62
CA LEU A 167 18.19 1.06 5.77
C LEU A 167 18.87 0.58 4.48
N ASN A 168 18.27 0.85 3.32
CA ASN A 168 18.67 0.20 2.07
C ASN A 168 19.35 1.10 1.05
N TYR A 169 19.13 2.42 1.12
CA TYR A 169 19.58 3.35 0.09
C TYR A 169 20.51 4.45 0.62
N TRP A 170 20.75 4.49 1.93
CA TRP A 170 21.58 5.52 2.58
C TRP A 170 22.99 5.61 2.03
N ASP A 171 23.68 4.48 1.88
CA ASP A 171 25.07 4.44 1.43
C ASP A 171 25.21 4.94 -0.02
N ILE A 172 24.26 4.60 -0.89
CA ILE A 172 24.21 5.07 -2.29
C ILE A 172 24.08 6.58 -2.35
N ILE A 173 23.22 7.16 -1.50
CA ILE A 173 23.01 8.60 -1.47
C ILE A 173 24.27 9.31 -0.98
N LYS A 174 24.90 8.81 0.09
CA LYS A 174 26.18 9.35 0.57
C LYS A 174 27.23 9.37 -0.54
N ILE A 175 27.39 8.25 -1.26
CA ILE A 175 28.37 8.12 -2.35
C ILE A 175 28.08 9.11 -3.48
N ASN A 176 26.82 9.22 -3.92
CA ASN A 176 26.45 10.13 -5.00
C ASN A 176 26.70 11.60 -4.61
N PHE A 177 26.34 12.02 -3.39
CA PHE A 177 26.60 13.39 -2.94
C PHE A 177 28.10 13.69 -2.80
N CYS A 178 28.91 12.76 -2.28
CA CYS A 178 30.37 12.90 -2.25
C CYS A 178 30.96 13.05 -3.66
N ARG A 179 30.45 12.30 -4.65
CA ARG A 179 30.88 12.39 -6.05
C ARG A 179 30.65 13.76 -6.68
N TYR A 180 29.61 14.49 -6.25
CA TYR A 180 29.28 15.82 -6.76
C TYR A 180 29.89 16.97 -5.92
N ASN A 181 30.86 16.70 -5.03
CA ASN A 181 31.56 17.70 -4.21
C ASN A 181 30.64 18.58 -3.36
N TYR A 182 29.44 18.11 -3.05
CA TYR A 182 28.60 18.86 -2.14
C TYR A 182 29.00 18.60 -0.68
N ILE A 183 29.46 19.63 0.01
CA ILE A 183 29.65 19.61 1.46
C ILE A 183 28.26 19.71 2.10
N TYR A 184 27.71 18.59 2.55
CA TYR A 184 26.43 18.56 3.24
C TYR A 184 26.54 17.98 4.64
N SER A 185 25.69 18.51 5.54
CA SER A 185 25.44 17.88 6.83
C SER A 185 24.52 16.67 6.66
N ASP A 186 24.73 15.62 7.45
CA ASP A 186 23.84 14.45 7.50
C ASP A 186 22.35 14.83 7.71
N ARG A 187 22.09 15.99 8.33
CA ARG A 187 20.73 16.53 8.53
C ARG A 187 20.03 16.88 7.23
N PHE A 188 20.73 17.48 6.25
CA PHE A 188 20.12 17.86 4.96
C PHE A 188 19.76 16.63 4.13
N ILE A 189 20.63 15.61 4.13
CA ILE A 189 20.40 14.34 3.43
C ILE A 189 19.20 13.59 4.04
N ASN A 190 19.08 13.57 5.38
CA ASN A 190 17.93 12.99 6.07
C ASN A 190 16.62 13.70 5.71
N ILE A 191 16.63 15.04 5.66
CA ILE A 191 15.46 15.83 5.25
C ILE A 191 15.07 15.50 3.81
N PHE A 192 16.05 15.40 2.90
CA PHE A 192 15.83 15.02 1.51
C PHE A 192 15.19 13.62 1.39
N PHE A 193 15.68 12.63 2.13
CA PHE A 193 15.09 11.29 2.19
C PHE A 193 13.65 11.28 2.68
N CYS A 194 13.35 12.07 3.71
CA CYS A 194 12.01 12.20 4.24
C CYS A 194 11.06 12.79 3.19
N PHE A 195 11.42 13.92 2.58
CA PHE A 195 10.52 14.59 1.62
C PHE A 195 10.22 13.74 0.38
N PHE A 196 11.23 13.09 -0.20
CA PHE A 196 11.06 12.30 -1.43
C PHE A 196 10.23 11.03 -1.22
N ASN A 197 10.23 10.45 -0.02
CA ASN A 197 9.39 9.29 0.30
C ASN A 197 7.98 9.67 0.76
N ILE A 198 7.80 10.81 1.43
CA ILE A 198 6.51 11.23 2.01
C ILE A 198 5.56 11.79 0.94
N ILE A 199 6.05 12.64 0.03
CA ILE A 199 5.19 13.36 -0.93
C ILE A 199 4.31 12.40 -1.77
N PRO A 200 4.86 11.32 -2.39
CA PRO A 200 4.04 10.40 -3.17
C PRO A 200 2.96 9.72 -2.32
N ILE A 201 3.26 9.42 -1.05
CA ILE A 201 2.35 8.77 -0.11
C ILE A 201 1.21 9.71 0.27
N ILE A 202 1.50 10.98 0.54
CA ILE A 202 0.48 11.98 0.84
C ILE A 202 -0.45 12.14 -0.36
N ILE A 203 0.09 12.40 -1.55
CA ILE A 203 -0.70 12.62 -2.77
C ILE A 203 -1.60 11.40 -3.02
N ASN A 204 -1.03 10.20 -2.98
CA ASN A 204 -1.76 8.96 -3.22
C ASN A 204 -2.94 8.76 -2.24
N ASN A 205 -2.69 8.88 -0.94
CA ASN A 205 -3.73 8.65 0.06
C ASN A 205 -4.80 9.75 0.05
N VAL A 206 -4.42 11.00 -0.22
CA VAL A 206 -5.38 12.10 -0.39
C VAL A 206 -6.32 11.83 -1.56
N ILE A 207 -5.79 11.45 -2.73
CA ILE A 207 -6.61 11.11 -3.90
C ILE A 207 -7.56 9.94 -3.58
N ASN A 208 -7.05 8.85 -3.01
CA ASN A 208 -7.88 7.69 -2.68
C ASN A 208 -8.96 8.01 -1.64
N CYS A 209 -8.64 8.80 -0.60
CA CYS A 209 -9.63 9.23 0.39
C CYS A 209 -10.69 10.17 -0.20
N LEU A 210 -10.32 11.05 -1.13
CA LEU A 210 -11.26 11.93 -1.82
C LEU A 210 -12.23 11.12 -2.70
N LEU A 211 -11.70 10.20 -3.53
CA LEU A 211 -12.51 9.33 -4.37
C LEU A 211 -13.45 8.45 -3.55
N PHE A 212 -12.93 7.82 -2.49
CA PHE A 212 -13.77 7.07 -1.56
C PHE A 212 -14.84 7.97 -0.91
N GLY A 213 -14.46 9.19 -0.49
CA GLY A 213 -15.34 10.18 0.10
C GLY A 213 -16.50 10.61 -0.80
N ILE A 214 -16.30 10.61 -2.12
CA ILE A 214 -17.36 10.88 -3.10
C ILE A 214 -18.27 9.66 -3.26
N LEU A 215 -17.72 8.45 -3.26
CA LEU A 215 -18.43 7.22 -3.62
C LEU A 215 -19.18 6.56 -2.45
N TYR A 216 -18.69 6.69 -1.21
CA TYR A 216 -19.13 5.82 -0.11
C TYR A 216 -20.63 5.92 0.19
N LYS A 217 -21.24 7.12 0.13
CA LYS A 217 -22.68 7.29 0.39
C LYS A 217 -23.54 6.59 -0.64
N LYS A 218 -23.19 6.74 -1.92
CA LYS A 218 -23.94 6.11 -3.02
C LYS A 218 -23.86 4.58 -2.91
N ILE A 219 -22.67 4.08 -2.60
CA ILE A 219 -22.43 2.65 -2.42
C ILE A 219 -23.13 2.12 -1.16
N GLN A 220 -23.14 2.89 -0.06
CA GLN A 220 -23.84 2.54 1.17
C GLN A 220 -25.34 2.35 0.94
N ASN A 221 -25.98 3.27 0.21
CA ASN A 221 -27.40 3.18 -0.10
C ASN A 221 -27.72 1.91 -0.91
N ILE A 222 -26.95 1.66 -1.98
CA ILE A 222 -27.12 0.44 -2.80
C ILE A 222 -26.93 -0.83 -1.96
N TYR A 223 -25.94 -0.84 -1.07
CA TYR A 223 -25.66 -1.99 -0.22
C TYR A 223 -26.76 -2.24 0.82
N GLN A 224 -27.37 -1.19 1.34
CA GLN A 224 -28.50 -1.28 2.27
C GLN A 224 -29.79 -1.73 1.58
N GLU A 225 -30.04 -1.31 0.34
CA GLU A 225 -31.20 -1.78 -0.46
C GLU A 225 -31.12 -3.27 -0.82
N LEU A 226 -29.90 -3.82 -0.93
CA LEU A 226 -29.65 -5.23 -1.31
C LEU A 226 -29.61 -6.20 -0.11
N MET A 227 -29.60 -5.69 1.13
CA MET A 227 -29.54 -6.47 2.38
C MET A 227 -30.93 -6.70 2.97
#